data_AF-A0A6P0RBP6-F1
#
_entry.id   AF-A0A6P0RBP6-F1
#
_cell.length_a   1.000
_cell.length_b   1.000
_cell.length_c   1.000
_cell.angle_alpha   90.00
_cell.angle_beta   90.00
_cell.angle_gamma   90.00
#
_symmetry.space_group_name_H-M   'P 1'
#
loop_
_entity.id
_entity.type
_entity.pdbx_description
1 polymer ?
#
loop_
_entity_poly.entity_id
_entity_poly.type
_entity_poly.pdbx_seq_one_letter_code
_entity_poly.pdbx_strand_id
1 'polypeptide(L)'
;MDPYYEQMALKSRSRRDNFMAEIRRKQPIEGYNCPDYLDPIVSDYTRIDPTKPCFTKPEPGDKWSVFQAPQAITNSINTTYIVKMALDPKPEEIFPKNGNNHQNGNDHLYCFEGETGLRNGHGGLKSMMGFVLDKEYQEKSSTGYDIHIVFRGSRSGWVVRAFKEGFFSSKGNPDWVTDTDSIFNMVENTDISKFGKCSHGFSDSIDNIIRQIIASLTNIQQRRNTAPRAIYVTGHSLGGGLAAHFASAVSLGNEYSKIATGVRQMPDILESWPWERLSLITFGAPAVGDKDFAYAFNSKVYARRIVLGLDAITTKRRLKIAKVEHVGGYVHIPSKTDTKNNSDTDTNNSNIDESGIFNDHEPMNIRTKLIQWAQKWEVTPPATLPDVPENPPWQKLDHFENVLDMFQNNNPKSIVQKWLGTNFSQNLRIYLNYLIPTLEKSTSYTVTVGTNTKQETNIRSLNKVKLILSNIAMTPDEKLTKIFEELNKITSKNIGEYLKFCVILDVVYNHNNNQLPNLPNNQTEVNRIMNKI
;
A
#
# COMPACT_ATOMS: atom_id res chain seq x y z
N MET A 1 -4.16 -1.96 7.73
CA MET A 1 -3.48 -0.81 8.36
C MET A 1 -2.05 -0.83 7.84
N ASP A 2 -1.70 0.13 6.98
CA ASP A 2 -0.35 0.30 6.42
C ASP A 2 0.66 0.67 7.53
N PRO A 3 2.00 0.53 7.37
CA PRO A 3 2.91 0.76 8.48
C PRO A 3 2.90 2.21 8.99
N TYR A 4 2.38 2.41 10.20
CA TYR A 4 2.21 3.73 10.86
C TYR A 4 3.50 4.32 11.44
N TYR A 5 4.65 3.66 11.27
CA TYR A 5 5.89 4.08 11.89
C TYR A 5 6.51 5.33 11.25
N GLU A 6 6.14 5.70 10.02
CA GLU A 6 6.64 6.93 9.40
C GLU A 6 6.17 8.18 10.17
N GLN A 7 5.12 8.04 10.96
CA GLN A 7 4.62 9.11 11.83
C GLN A 7 5.45 9.32 13.09
N MET A 8 6.37 8.40 13.40
CA MET A 8 7.15 8.40 14.63
C MET A 8 8.33 9.39 14.63
N ALA A 9 8.71 9.92 13.47
CA ALA A 9 9.77 10.90 13.35
C ALA A 9 9.32 12.16 12.61
N LEU A 10 9.73 13.31 13.15
CA LEU A 10 9.94 14.50 12.33
C LEU A 10 11.19 14.26 11.46
N LYS A 11 11.24 14.92 10.30
CA LYS A 11 12.45 15.01 9.46
C LYS A 11 13.69 15.21 10.36
N SER A 12 14.71 14.36 10.19
CA SER A 12 16.01 14.36 10.90
C SER A 12 16.03 13.97 12.41
N ARG A 13 15.13 13.10 12.91
CA ARG A 13 15.19 12.63 14.32
C ARG A 13 15.35 11.11 14.45
N SER A 14 16.20 10.70 15.39
CA SER A 14 16.47 9.29 15.78
C SER A 14 15.28 8.54 16.42
N ARG A 15 14.08 9.16 16.50
CA ARG A 15 12.91 8.55 17.15
C ARG A 15 12.36 7.35 16.39
N ARG A 16 12.29 7.46 15.06
CA ARG A 16 11.91 6.35 14.19
C ARG A 16 12.92 5.22 14.31
N ASP A 17 14.21 5.53 14.22
CA ASP A 17 15.26 4.51 14.34
C ASP A 17 15.25 3.81 15.70
N ASN A 18 15.01 4.56 16.78
CA ASN A 18 14.84 4.01 18.12
C ASN A 18 13.59 3.12 18.24
N PHE A 19 12.48 3.51 17.61
CA PHE A 19 11.26 2.70 17.53
C PHE A 19 11.54 1.40 16.77
N MET A 20 12.18 1.49 15.61
CA MET A 20 12.56 0.32 14.81
C MET A 20 13.51 -0.60 15.55
N ALA A 21 14.51 -0.06 16.24
CA ALA A 21 15.42 -0.84 17.07
C ALA A 21 14.67 -1.58 18.18
N GLU A 22 13.65 -0.97 18.77
CA GLU A 22 12.81 -1.62 19.78
C GLU A 22 11.91 -2.72 19.19
N ILE A 23 11.34 -2.50 18.00
CA ILE A 23 10.60 -3.53 17.27
C ILE A 23 11.53 -4.71 16.96
N ARG A 24 12.75 -4.45 16.47
CA ARG A 24 13.76 -5.48 16.18
C ARG A 24 14.18 -6.26 17.40
N ARG A 25 14.37 -5.61 18.55
CA ARG A 25 14.75 -6.29 19.82
C ARG A 25 13.71 -7.33 20.27
N LYS A 26 12.46 -7.16 19.82
CA LYS A 26 11.35 -8.06 20.12
C LYS A 26 11.08 -9.07 18.99
N GLN A 27 11.96 -9.11 17.99
CA GLN A 27 12.02 -10.14 16.97
C GLN A 27 13.09 -11.18 17.35
N PRO A 28 12.98 -12.43 16.86
CA PRO A 28 11.95 -12.93 15.94
C PRO A 28 10.58 -13.11 16.61
N ILE A 29 9.52 -12.78 15.88
CA ILE A 29 8.20 -13.36 16.11
C ILE A 29 8.21 -14.66 15.28
N GLU A 30 7.67 -15.75 15.81
CA GLU A 30 7.66 -17.04 15.11
C GLU A 30 7.13 -16.87 13.67
N GLY A 31 7.89 -17.37 12.68
CA GLY A 31 7.54 -17.26 11.26
C GLY A 31 7.80 -15.89 10.61
N TYR A 32 8.42 -14.93 11.30
CA TYR A 32 8.74 -13.62 10.76
C TYR A 32 10.23 -13.28 10.95
N ASN A 33 10.93 -13.06 9.83
CA ASN A 33 12.31 -12.57 9.80
C ASN A 33 12.39 -11.30 8.93
N CYS A 34 12.98 -10.24 9.46
CA CYS A 34 13.19 -8.99 8.74
C CYS A 34 14.68 -8.66 8.72
N PRO A 35 15.29 -8.46 7.54
CA PRO A 35 16.68 -8.04 7.45
C PRO A 35 16.98 -6.77 8.25
N ASP A 36 18.18 -6.67 8.82
CA ASP A 36 18.60 -5.56 9.69
C ASP A 36 18.63 -4.19 9.01
N TYR A 37 18.68 -4.17 7.68
CA TYR A 37 18.68 -2.95 6.88
C TYR A 37 17.26 -2.50 6.45
N LEU A 38 16.24 -3.36 6.61
CA LEU A 38 14.86 -3.10 6.20
C LEU A 38 13.96 -2.84 7.39
N ASP A 39 13.03 -1.89 7.28
CA ASP A 39 12.08 -1.65 8.37
C ASP A 39 11.15 -2.87 8.57
N PRO A 40 10.96 -3.32 9.83
CA PRO A 40 10.05 -4.42 10.09
C PRO A 40 8.59 -4.02 9.84
N ILE A 41 7.95 -4.69 8.88
CA ILE A 41 6.52 -4.59 8.58
C ILE A 41 5.85 -5.92 8.87
N VAL A 42 5.13 -6.00 9.98
CA VAL A 42 4.32 -7.17 10.32
C VAL A 42 2.95 -7.05 9.67
N SER A 43 2.56 -8.06 8.90
CA SER A 43 1.28 -8.12 8.21
C SER A 43 0.41 -9.23 8.79
N ASP A 44 -0.85 -8.92 9.12
CA ASP A 44 -1.85 -9.90 9.52
C ASP A 44 -2.81 -10.17 8.36
N TYR A 45 -2.52 -11.23 7.60
CA TYR A 45 -3.30 -11.59 6.42
C TYR A 45 -4.69 -12.13 6.74
N THR A 46 -4.95 -12.54 7.99
CA THR A 46 -6.31 -12.92 8.41
C THR A 46 -7.29 -11.75 8.28
N ARG A 47 -6.78 -10.52 8.21
CA ARG A 47 -7.59 -9.30 8.10
C ARG A 47 -7.82 -8.80 6.67
N ILE A 48 -7.26 -9.45 5.65
CA ILE A 48 -7.44 -9.04 4.23
C ILE A 48 -8.87 -9.21 3.78
N ASP A 49 -9.61 -8.13 3.56
CA ASP A 49 -11.01 -8.18 3.20
C ASP A 49 -11.30 -7.12 2.14
N PRO A 50 -11.62 -7.51 0.90
CA PRO A 50 -11.81 -6.55 -0.19
C PRO A 50 -13.01 -5.62 0.03
N THR A 51 -13.97 -6.01 0.88
CA THR A 51 -15.16 -5.18 1.18
C THR A 51 -14.89 -4.09 2.20
N LYS A 52 -13.80 -4.22 2.97
CA LYS A 52 -13.44 -3.27 4.02
C LYS A 52 -12.54 -2.20 3.43
N PRO A 53 -12.66 -0.95 3.90
CA PRO A 53 -11.73 0.06 3.48
C PRO A 53 -10.33 -0.21 4.05
N CYS A 54 -9.35 0.37 3.38
CA CYS A 54 -8.03 0.60 3.93
C CYS A 54 -7.93 2.03 4.46
N PHE A 55 -7.31 2.18 5.62
CA PHE A 55 -7.00 3.48 6.22
C PHE A 55 -5.49 3.68 6.22
N THR A 56 -5.06 4.83 5.70
CA THR A 56 -3.67 5.26 5.75
C THR A 56 -3.61 6.71 6.22
N LYS A 57 -2.57 7.07 6.99
CA LYS A 57 -2.19 8.45 7.23
C LYS A 57 -0.72 8.58 6.80
N PRO A 58 -0.47 9.07 5.58
CA PRO A 58 0.85 9.15 4.95
C PRO A 58 1.96 9.69 5.87
N GLU A 59 1.70 10.85 6.50
CA GLU A 59 2.70 11.58 7.30
C GLU A 59 2.08 12.28 8.52
N PRO A 60 2.91 12.69 9.51
CA PRO A 60 2.49 13.64 10.54
C PRO A 60 1.96 14.94 9.93
N GLY A 61 0.72 15.29 10.26
CA GLY A 61 0.07 16.51 9.77
C GLY A 61 -0.61 16.39 8.40
N ASP A 62 -0.54 15.24 7.73
CA ASP A 62 -1.34 14.97 6.53
C ASP A 62 -2.76 14.47 6.89
N LYS A 63 -3.68 14.54 5.92
CA LYS A 63 -5.04 14.02 6.03
C LYS A 63 -5.06 12.49 6.01
N TRP A 64 -5.99 11.91 6.75
CA TRP A 64 -6.32 10.50 6.64
C TRP A 64 -6.86 10.19 5.25
N SER A 65 -6.35 9.13 4.65
CA SER A 65 -6.84 8.60 3.39
C SER A 65 -7.61 7.32 3.69
N VAL A 66 -8.89 7.34 3.38
CA VAL A 66 -9.76 6.17 3.40
C VAL A 66 -9.86 5.68 1.97
N PHE A 67 -9.52 4.43 1.69
CA PHE A 67 -9.68 3.79 0.39
C PHE A 67 -10.74 2.71 0.52
N GLN A 68 -11.82 2.80 -0.22
CA GLN A 68 -12.90 1.83 -0.24
C GLN A 68 -13.15 1.39 -1.68
N ALA A 69 -12.84 0.11 -1.96
CA ALA A 69 -13.10 -0.43 -3.29
C ALA A 69 -14.60 -0.31 -3.64
N PRO A 70 -14.94 0.01 -4.90
CA PRO A 70 -16.33 0.11 -5.33
C PRO A 70 -17.10 -1.18 -5.08
N GLN A 71 -18.32 -1.07 -4.55
CA GLN A 71 -19.17 -2.23 -4.26
C GLN A 71 -19.47 -3.07 -5.51
N ALA A 72 -19.55 -2.45 -6.69
CA ALA A 72 -19.72 -3.16 -7.95
C ALA A 72 -18.59 -4.17 -8.24
N ILE A 73 -17.39 -3.97 -7.69
CA ILE A 73 -16.27 -4.91 -7.79
C ILE A 73 -16.28 -5.87 -6.60
N THR A 74 -16.49 -5.37 -5.38
CA THR A 74 -16.34 -6.22 -4.19
C THR A 74 -17.48 -7.21 -4.02
N ASN A 75 -18.69 -6.87 -4.47
CA ASN A 75 -19.86 -7.74 -4.35
C ASN A 75 -19.82 -8.93 -5.30
N SER A 76 -19.07 -8.86 -6.40
CA SER A 76 -18.91 -9.99 -7.33
C SER A 76 -17.88 -11.01 -6.83
N ILE A 77 -17.03 -10.66 -5.86
CA ILE A 77 -16.02 -11.55 -5.30
C ILE A 77 -16.67 -12.56 -4.36
N ASN A 78 -16.74 -13.81 -4.79
CA ASN A 78 -17.22 -14.93 -3.98
C ASN A 78 -16.20 -15.31 -2.91
N THR A 79 -14.96 -15.58 -3.32
CA THR A 79 -13.94 -16.12 -2.43
C THR A 79 -12.64 -15.36 -2.57
N THR A 80 -12.03 -15.07 -1.43
CA THR A 80 -10.67 -14.53 -1.34
C THR A 80 -9.72 -15.62 -0.89
N TYR A 81 -8.62 -15.80 -1.61
CA TYR A 81 -7.53 -16.70 -1.28
C TYR A 81 -6.30 -15.89 -0.88
N ILE A 82 -5.53 -16.43 0.06
CA ILE A 82 -4.19 -15.95 0.38
C ILE A 82 -3.19 -16.95 -0.19
N VAL A 83 -2.26 -16.47 -1.02
CA VAL A 83 -1.18 -17.26 -1.61
C VAL A 83 0.12 -16.86 -0.94
N LYS A 84 0.59 -17.72 -0.03
CA LYS A 84 1.80 -17.48 0.76
C LYS A 84 3.03 -18.01 0.07
N MET A 85 4.14 -17.31 0.28
CA MET A 85 5.44 -17.73 -0.21
C MET A 85 5.95 -18.94 0.59
N ALA A 86 6.13 -20.07 -0.08
CA ALA A 86 6.67 -21.26 0.52
C ALA A 86 8.22 -21.27 0.50
N LEU A 87 8.83 -21.92 1.50
CA LEU A 87 10.26 -22.21 1.47
C LEU A 87 10.52 -23.32 0.46
N ASP A 88 11.46 -23.08 -0.46
CA ASP A 88 11.86 -24.07 -1.45
C ASP A 88 12.33 -25.37 -0.79
N PRO A 89 11.96 -26.58 -1.31
CA PRO A 89 11.25 -26.87 -2.55
C PRO A 89 9.70 -26.94 -2.44
N LYS A 90 9.11 -26.42 -1.34
CA LYS A 90 7.68 -26.59 -1.10
C LYS A 90 6.84 -25.80 -2.12
N PRO A 91 5.67 -26.34 -2.53
CA PRO A 91 4.73 -25.59 -3.35
C PRO A 91 4.14 -24.42 -2.56
N GLU A 92 3.73 -23.38 -3.28
CA GLU A 92 3.03 -22.24 -2.68
C GLU A 92 1.74 -22.70 -2.00
N GLU A 93 1.45 -22.08 -0.86
CA GLU A 93 0.29 -22.46 -0.07
C GLU A 93 -0.88 -21.53 -0.39
N ILE A 94 -1.98 -22.10 -0.87
CA ILE A 94 -3.21 -21.37 -1.20
C ILE A 94 -4.27 -21.71 -0.15
N PHE A 95 -4.77 -20.70 0.55
CA PHE A 95 -5.79 -20.89 1.57
C PHE A 95 -7.01 -20.00 1.30
N PRO A 96 -8.24 -20.57 1.29
CA PRO A 96 -9.43 -19.75 1.28
C PRO A 96 -9.49 -18.96 2.60
N LYS A 97 -9.83 -17.68 2.51
CA LYS A 97 -10.07 -16.87 3.69
C LYS A 97 -11.48 -17.15 4.23
N ASN A 98 -11.55 -17.67 5.44
CA ASN A 98 -12.81 -17.86 6.16
C ASN A 98 -13.51 -16.52 6.42
N GLY A 99 -14.81 -16.43 6.12
CA GLY A 99 -15.69 -15.34 6.57
C GLY A 99 -16.09 -14.28 5.54
N ASN A 100 -15.65 -14.39 4.28
CA ASN A 100 -15.94 -13.41 3.22
C ASN A 100 -16.71 -13.98 2.01
N ASN A 101 -17.41 -15.10 2.18
CA ASN A 101 -18.17 -15.70 1.09
C ASN A 101 -19.42 -14.87 0.79
N HIS A 102 -19.35 -14.02 -0.23
CA HIS A 102 -20.55 -13.43 -0.81
C HIS A 102 -21.28 -14.53 -1.56
N GLN A 103 -22.39 -15.02 -1.00
CA GLN A 103 -23.14 -16.18 -1.52
C GLN A 103 -23.58 -16.05 -2.99
N ASN A 104 -23.53 -14.83 -3.55
CA ASN A 104 -23.96 -14.53 -4.92
C ASN A 104 -22.83 -13.99 -5.83
N GLY A 105 -21.58 -13.95 -5.36
CA GLY A 105 -20.44 -13.59 -6.20
C GLY A 105 -20.01 -14.75 -7.09
N ASN A 106 -19.39 -14.46 -8.23
CA ASN A 106 -18.81 -15.46 -9.15
C ASN A 106 -17.29 -15.29 -9.37
N ASP A 107 -16.73 -14.18 -8.90
CA ASP A 107 -15.31 -13.85 -9.04
C ASP A 107 -14.49 -14.46 -7.89
N HIS A 108 -13.21 -14.71 -8.16
CA HIS A 108 -12.28 -15.22 -7.15
C HIS A 108 -11.04 -14.32 -7.09
N LEU A 109 -10.66 -13.92 -5.89
CA LEU A 109 -9.53 -13.02 -5.65
C LEU A 109 -8.39 -13.78 -4.98
N TYR A 110 -7.21 -13.82 -5.58
CA TYR A 110 -6.01 -14.48 -5.05
C TYR A 110 -5.00 -13.41 -4.66
N CYS A 111 -4.89 -13.10 -3.37
CA CYS A 111 -3.92 -12.13 -2.85
C CYS A 111 -2.57 -12.83 -2.65
N PHE A 112 -1.52 -12.35 -3.32
CA PHE A 112 -0.21 -13.00 -3.28
C PHE A 112 0.82 -12.20 -2.48
N GLU A 113 1.68 -12.94 -1.78
CA GLU A 113 2.89 -12.39 -1.19
C GLU A 113 3.97 -12.09 -2.23
N GLY A 114 4.94 -11.28 -1.81
CA GLY A 114 6.19 -11.07 -2.52
C GLY A 114 7.24 -10.46 -1.60
N GLU A 115 8.49 -10.54 -2.03
CA GLU A 115 9.61 -9.89 -1.35
C GLU A 115 10.00 -8.59 -2.04
N THR A 116 10.31 -7.59 -1.23
CA THR A 116 10.84 -6.28 -1.66
C THR A 116 12.03 -5.90 -0.79
N GLY A 117 12.89 -5.02 -1.27
CA GLY A 117 14.11 -4.61 -0.60
C GLY A 117 15.23 -5.65 -0.67
N LEU A 118 15.21 -6.56 -1.64
CA LEU A 118 16.32 -7.49 -1.89
C LEU A 118 17.60 -6.74 -2.25
N ARG A 119 18.76 -7.27 -1.85
CA ARG A 119 20.07 -6.67 -2.18
C ARG A 119 21.19 -7.68 -2.12
N ASN A 120 21.97 -7.82 -3.20
CA ASN A 120 23.26 -8.54 -3.22
C ASN A 120 23.22 -9.92 -2.51
N GLY A 121 22.16 -10.70 -2.71
CA GLY A 121 21.97 -12.01 -2.06
C GLY A 121 21.45 -11.96 -0.61
N HIS A 122 21.16 -10.78 -0.06
CA HIS A 122 20.36 -10.63 1.15
C HIS A 122 18.87 -10.69 0.80
N GLY A 123 18.12 -11.49 1.57
CA GLY A 123 16.67 -11.64 1.38
C GLY A 123 15.90 -10.33 1.61
N GLY A 124 14.70 -10.24 1.05
CA GLY A 124 13.84 -9.08 1.18
C GLY A 124 12.92 -9.15 2.40
N LEU A 125 11.96 -8.24 2.45
CA LEU A 125 10.83 -8.30 3.36
C LEU A 125 9.57 -8.77 2.63
N LYS A 126 8.96 -9.83 3.18
CA LYS A 126 7.69 -10.39 2.68
C LYS A 126 6.51 -9.50 3.01
N SER A 127 5.64 -9.26 2.02
CA SER A 127 4.34 -8.60 2.21
C SER A 127 3.36 -8.95 1.10
N MET A 128 2.09 -8.59 1.23
CA MET A 128 1.11 -8.68 0.13
C MET A 128 1.50 -7.74 -1.02
N MET A 129 1.96 -8.30 -2.13
CA MET A 129 2.45 -7.50 -3.26
C MET A 129 1.40 -7.25 -4.33
N GLY A 130 0.27 -7.94 -4.27
CA GLY A 130 -0.78 -7.76 -5.27
C GLY A 130 -1.87 -8.80 -5.19
N PHE A 131 -2.65 -8.89 -6.26
CA PHE A 131 -3.66 -9.93 -6.41
C PHE A 131 -3.86 -10.36 -7.86
N VAL A 132 -4.38 -11.57 -8.03
CA VAL A 132 -5.00 -12.05 -9.26
C VAL A 132 -6.51 -12.10 -9.06
N LEU A 133 -7.27 -11.43 -9.91
CA LEU A 133 -8.72 -11.52 -9.95
C LEU A 133 -9.14 -12.39 -11.16
N ASP A 134 -9.73 -13.55 -10.86
CA ASP A 134 -10.53 -14.32 -11.83
C ASP A 134 -11.91 -13.69 -11.90
N LYS A 135 -12.14 -12.91 -12.95
CA LYS A 135 -13.36 -12.14 -13.16
C LYS A 135 -14.24 -12.80 -14.19
N GLU A 136 -15.46 -13.15 -13.80
CA GLU A 136 -16.44 -13.67 -14.75
C GLU A 136 -16.85 -12.59 -15.75
N TYR A 137 -16.83 -12.95 -17.03
CA TYR A 137 -17.30 -12.08 -18.09
C TYR A 137 -18.80 -12.27 -18.27
N GLN A 138 -19.58 -11.23 -17.98
CA GLN A 138 -21.04 -11.27 -18.06
C GLN A 138 -21.53 -10.45 -19.26
N GLU A 139 -21.54 -11.05 -20.45
CA GLU A 139 -22.36 -10.58 -21.57
C GLU A 139 -23.44 -11.61 -21.90
N LYS A 140 -24.61 -11.13 -22.32
CA LYS A 140 -25.86 -11.92 -22.49
C LYS A 140 -25.75 -13.16 -23.39
N SER A 141 -24.67 -13.32 -24.17
CA SER A 141 -24.49 -14.43 -25.10
C SER A 141 -23.08 -15.05 -25.09
N SER A 142 -22.18 -14.64 -24.20
CA SER A 142 -20.84 -15.24 -24.12
C SER A 142 -20.50 -15.65 -22.70
N THR A 143 -19.99 -16.87 -22.57
CA THR A 143 -19.46 -17.42 -21.32
C THR A 143 -17.95 -17.34 -21.37
N GLY A 144 -17.33 -16.80 -20.33
CA GLY A 144 -15.88 -16.70 -20.24
C GLY A 144 -15.45 -15.99 -18.98
N TYR A 145 -14.14 -15.79 -18.86
CA TYR A 145 -13.56 -15.05 -17.75
C TYR A 145 -12.30 -14.32 -18.22
N ASP A 146 -12.01 -13.23 -17.52
CA ASP A 146 -10.79 -12.45 -17.68
C ASP A 146 -9.92 -12.58 -16.44
N ILE A 147 -8.62 -12.46 -16.63
CA ILE A 147 -7.64 -12.44 -15.53
C ILE A 147 -7.11 -11.02 -15.38
N HIS A 148 -7.20 -10.48 -14.17
CA HIS A 148 -6.53 -9.22 -13.81
C HIS A 148 -5.43 -9.47 -12.78
N ILE A 149 -4.19 -9.20 -13.16
CA ILE A 149 -3.01 -9.30 -12.29
C ILE A 149 -2.60 -7.89 -11.90
N VAL A 150 -2.72 -7.59 -10.61
CA VAL A 150 -2.54 -6.23 -10.09
C VAL A 150 -1.40 -6.23 -9.09
N PHE A 151 -0.42 -5.38 -9.32
CA PHE A 151 0.70 -5.16 -8.40
C PHE A 151 0.50 -3.87 -7.61
N ARG A 152 0.77 -3.95 -6.31
CA ARG A 152 0.73 -2.83 -5.37
C ARG A 152 1.90 -1.89 -5.61
N GLY A 153 1.65 -0.59 -5.52
CA GLY A 153 2.69 0.43 -5.42
C GLY A 153 3.42 0.42 -4.07
N SER A 154 4.32 1.40 -3.89
CA SER A 154 5.07 1.60 -2.66
C SER A 154 4.16 2.07 -1.51
N ARG A 155 4.30 1.49 -0.32
CA ARG A 155 3.45 1.72 0.89
C ARG A 155 3.76 3.00 1.69
N SER A 156 4.47 3.95 1.11
CA SER A 156 4.86 5.13 1.87
C SER A 156 4.14 6.39 1.42
N GLY A 157 3.79 7.21 2.40
CA GLY A 157 3.06 8.45 2.21
C GLY A 157 3.76 9.60 1.49
N TRP A 158 5.10 9.57 1.36
CA TRP A 158 5.83 10.69 0.74
C TRP A 158 6.95 10.20 -0.17
N VAL A 159 6.65 10.21 -1.46
CA VAL A 159 7.55 9.85 -2.57
C VAL A 159 8.88 10.62 -2.51
N VAL A 160 8.90 11.83 -1.94
CA VAL A 160 10.11 12.67 -1.86
C VAL A 160 11.09 12.18 -0.80
N ARG A 161 10.60 11.68 0.36
CA ARG A 161 11.46 11.08 1.39
C ARG A 161 11.86 9.68 1.04
N ALA A 162 10.95 8.91 0.45
CA ALA A 162 11.27 7.64 -0.19
C ALA A 162 12.51 7.76 -1.07
N PHE A 163 12.48 8.79 -1.92
CA PHE A 163 13.56 9.10 -2.83
C PHE A 163 14.82 9.62 -2.12
N LYS A 164 14.70 10.51 -1.11
CA LYS A 164 15.88 11.06 -0.39
C LYS A 164 16.54 10.03 0.53
N GLU A 165 15.80 9.25 1.31
CA GLU A 165 16.36 8.28 2.26
C GLU A 165 16.83 6.99 1.58
N GLY A 166 16.09 6.50 0.58
CA GLY A 166 16.51 5.36 -0.26
C GLY A 166 17.83 5.62 -0.98
N PHE A 167 17.96 6.80 -1.59
CA PHE A 167 19.14 7.21 -2.35
C PHE A 167 20.41 7.37 -1.49
N PHE A 168 20.32 7.84 -0.24
CA PHE A 168 21.51 8.12 0.58
C PHE A 168 21.90 7.02 1.58
N SER A 169 21.02 6.05 1.87
CA SER A 169 21.30 5.09 2.96
C SER A 169 21.10 3.62 2.63
N SER A 170 20.46 3.27 1.50
CA SER A 170 20.14 1.87 1.12
C SER A 170 19.54 1.05 2.27
N LYS A 171 18.78 1.72 3.14
CA LYS A 171 18.14 1.22 4.36
C LYS A 171 16.76 1.85 4.45
N GLY A 172 15.85 1.19 5.16
CA GLY A 172 14.51 1.70 5.43
C GLY A 172 13.42 0.85 4.79
N ASN A 173 12.40 1.48 4.22
CA ASN A 173 11.23 0.76 3.74
C ASN A 173 11.65 -0.17 2.58
N PRO A 174 11.24 -1.45 2.60
CA PRO A 174 11.63 -2.42 1.58
C PRO A 174 11.22 -2.01 0.16
N ASP A 175 10.05 -1.39 0.00
CA ASP A 175 9.55 -0.93 -1.29
C ASP A 175 10.49 0.16 -1.87
N TRP A 176 11.05 1.03 -1.02
CA TRP A 176 11.99 2.09 -1.44
C TRP A 176 13.35 1.56 -1.83
N VAL A 177 13.83 0.55 -1.11
CA VAL A 177 15.09 -0.10 -1.42
C VAL A 177 14.98 -0.74 -2.80
N THR A 178 13.86 -1.42 -3.10
CA THR A 178 13.56 -1.92 -4.45
C THR A 178 13.55 -0.81 -5.49
N ASP A 179 12.80 0.29 -5.26
CA ASP A 179 12.70 1.41 -6.22
C ASP A 179 14.08 2.05 -6.50
N THR A 180 14.87 2.28 -5.44
CA THR A 180 16.19 2.88 -5.54
C THR A 180 17.13 1.98 -6.32
N ASP A 181 17.19 0.71 -5.95
CA ASP A 181 18.05 -0.27 -6.59
C ASP A 181 17.71 -0.43 -8.09
N SER A 182 16.42 -0.39 -8.42
CA SER A 182 15.93 -0.45 -9.81
C SER A 182 16.35 0.74 -10.69
N ILE A 183 16.60 1.89 -10.08
CA ILE A 183 17.04 3.10 -10.80
C ILE A 183 18.56 3.06 -11.03
N PHE A 184 19.34 2.55 -10.10
CA PHE A 184 20.81 2.65 -10.16
C PHE A 184 21.50 1.39 -10.66
N ASN A 185 20.85 0.23 -10.58
CA ASN A 185 21.42 -1.05 -10.93
C ASN A 185 20.56 -1.73 -12.01
N MET A 186 21.23 -2.17 -13.07
CA MET A 186 20.64 -2.99 -14.12
C MET A 186 21.43 -4.28 -14.25
N VAL A 187 20.74 -5.39 -14.47
CA VAL A 187 21.33 -6.73 -14.58
C VAL A 187 20.79 -7.47 -15.78
N GLU A 188 21.58 -8.41 -16.29
CA GLU A 188 21.07 -9.43 -17.20
C GLU A 188 20.31 -10.46 -16.37
N ASN A 189 19.02 -10.62 -16.65
CA ASN A 189 18.19 -11.64 -16.02
C ASN A 189 17.30 -12.29 -17.09
N THR A 190 17.71 -13.48 -17.53
CA THR A 190 17.02 -14.26 -18.57
C THR A 190 15.62 -14.71 -18.18
N ASP A 191 15.33 -14.75 -16.88
CA ASP A 191 14.02 -15.18 -16.36
C ASP A 191 12.99 -14.08 -16.62
N ILE A 192 13.45 -12.82 -16.66
CA ILE A 192 12.65 -11.65 -17.01
C ILE A 192 12.72 -11.35 -18.52
N SER A 193 13.91 -11.36 -19.11
CA SER A 193 14.11 -11.08 -20.54
C SER A 193 15.42 -11.66 -21.06
N LYS A 194 15.37 -12.30 -22.22
CA LYS A 194 16.56 -12.69 -23.01
C LYS A 194 17.32 -11.51 -23.60
N PHE A 195 16.73 -10.32 -23.58
CA PHE A 195 17.20 -9.16 -24.31
C PHE A 195 17.44 -7.97 -23.38
N GLY A 196 18.62 -7.38 -23.48
CA GLY A 196 19.02 -6.21 -22.70
C GLY A 196 19.11 -6.48 -21.20
N LYS A 197 19.32 -5.40 -20.45
CA LYS A 197 19.39 -5.42 -18.99
C LYS A 197 18.09 -4.93 -18.39
N CYS A 198 17.65 -5.60 -17.34
CA CYS A 198 16.47 -5.27 -16.55
C CYS A 198 16.88 -4.47 -15.31
N SER A 199 15.98 -3.64 -14.78
CA SER A 199 16.18 -3.02 -13.47
C SER A 199 16.30 -4.10 -12.38
N HIS A 200 17.39 -4.06 -11.61
CA HIS A 200 17.75 -5.14 -10.68
C HIS A 200 16.68 -5.36 -9.60
N GLY A 201 16.31 -4.32 -8.85
CA GLY A 201 15.33 -4.45 -7.76
C GLY A 201 13.97 -5.00 -8.21
N PHE A 202 13.46 -4.57 -9.37
CA PHE A 202 12.21 -5.09 -9.93
C PHE A 202 12.34 -6.55 -10.37
N SER A 203 13.47 -6.91 -11.00
CA SER A 203 13.75 -8.28 -11.43
C SER A 203 13.79 -9.24 -10.24
N ASP A 204 14.60 -8.93 -9.22
CA ASP A 204 14.72 -9.73 -8.00
C ASP A 204 13.37 -9.90 -7.28
N SER A 205 12.56 -8.83 -7.25
CA SER A 205 11.23 -8.89 -6.62
C SER A 205 10.31 -9.83 -7.41
N ILE A 206 10.32 -9.76 -8.75
CA ILE A 206 9.49 -10.63 -9.60
C ILE A 206 9.92 -12.08 -9.53
N ASP A 207 11.21 -12.38 -9.48
CA ASP A 207 11.70 -13.77 -9.35
C ASP A 207 11.12 -14.47 -8.12
N ASN A 208 10.84 -13.71 -7.05
CA ASN A 208 10.21 -14.20 -5.85
C ASN A 208 8.67 -14.24 -5.92
N ILE A 209 8.04 -13.30 -6.63
CA ILE A 209 6.57 -13.15 -6.72
C ILE A 209 5.93 -14.11 -7.73
N ILE A 210 6.62 -14.34 -8.85
CA ILE A 210 6.04 -15.01 -10.02
C ILE A 210 5.51 -16.40 -9.68
N ARG A 211 6.16 -17.12 -8.76
CA ARG A 211 5.72 -18.43 -8.27
C ARG A 211 4.31 -18.40 -7.67
N GLN A 212 3.98 -17.40 -6.86
CA GLN A 212 2.65 -17.28 -6.26
C GLN A 212 1.60 -16.92 -7.29
N ILE A 213 1.95 -16.10 -8.29
CA ILE A 213 1.06 -15.81 -9.41
C ILE A 213 0.80 -17.10 -10.19
N ILE A 214 1.82 -17.83 -10.61
CA ILE A 214 1.66 -19.11 -11.33
C ILE A 214 0.85 -20.13 -10.54
N ALA A 215 1.02 -20.21 -9.21
CA ALA A 215 0.19 -21.06 -8.36
C ALA A 215 -1.29 -20.63 -8.38
N SER A 216 -1.56 -19.32 -8.33
CA SER A 216 -2.91 -18.76 -8.46
C SER A 216 -3.53 -19.12 -9.81
N LEU A 217 -2.79 -18.92 -10.91
CA LEU A 217 -3.25 -19.19 -12.27
C LEU A 217 -3.51 -20.69 -12.49
N THR A 218 -2.63 -21.55 -11.96
CA THR A 218 -2.79 -23.01 -11.98
C THR A 218 -4.09 -23.41 -11.29
N ASN A 219 -4.37 -22.85 -10.11
CA ASN A 219 -5.61 -23.13 -9.37
C ASN A 219 -6.86 -22.65 -10.15
N ILE A 220 -6.77 -21.49 -10.80
CA ILE A 220 -7.85 -20.99 -11.66
C ILE A 220 -8.08 -21.93 -12.85
N GLN A 221 -7.02 -22.33 -13.56
CA GLN A 221 -7.10 -23.25 -14.70
C GLN A 221 -7.73 -24.59 -14.29
N GLN A 222 -7.36 -25.15 -13.14
CA GLN A 222 -7.95 -26.39 -12.63
C GLN A 222 -9.46 -26.27 -12.38
N ARG A 223 -9.92 -25.11 -11.90
CA ARG A 223 -11.34 -24.86 -11.63
C ARG A 223 -12.14 -24.51 -12.88
N ARG A 224 -11.60 -23.66 -13.76
CA ARG A 224 -12.28 -23.18 -14.98
C ARG A 224 -12.17 -24.16 -16.14
N ASN A 225 -11.15 -25.01 -16.15
CA ASN A 225 -10.83 -26.01 -17.17
C ASN A 225 -10.83 -25.46 -18.62
N THR A 226 -10.56 -24.17 -18.78
CA THR A 226 -10.56 -23.42 -20.05
C THR A 226 -9.60 -22.24 -19.88
N ALA A 227 -8.97 -21.79 -20.95
CA ALA A 227 -8.11 -20.60 -20.91
C ALA A 227 -8.96 -19.31 -20.77
N PRO A 228 -8.42 -18.24 -20.17
CA PRO A 228 -9.12 -16.96 -20.09
C PRO A 228 -9.28 -16.33 -21.47
N ARG A 229 -10.26 -15.45 -21.59
CA ARG A 229 -10.45 -14.66 -22.82
C ARG A 229 -9.38 -13.58 -22.97
N ALA A 230 -9.04 -12.91 -21.87
CA ALA A 230 -8.03 -11.86 -21.82
C ALA A 230 -7.25 -11.86 -20.50
N ILE A 231 -6.02 -11.36 -20.56
CA ILE A 231 -5.13 -11.19 -19.41
C ILE A 231 -4.74 -9.71 -19.34
N TYR A 232 -5.06 -9.07 -18.22
CA TYR A 232 -4.75 -7.69 -17.94
C TYR A 232 -3.74 -7.63 -16.81
N VAL A 233 -2.65 -6.88 -17.02
CA VAL A 233 -1.64 -6.63 -15.99
C VAL A 233 -1.59 -5.14 -15.71
N THR A 234 -1.56 -4.75 -14.45
CA THR A 234 -1.53 -3.33 -14.08
C THR A 234 -0.83 -3.09 -12.74
N GLY A 235 -0.47 -1.83 -12.53
CA GLY A 235 0.10 -1.33 -11.30
C GLY A 235 0.36 0.17 -11.36
N HIS A 236 0.45 0.79 -10.19
CA HIS A 236 0.85 2.18 -10.00
C HIS A 236 2.25 2.25 -9.38
N SER A 237 3.05 3.25 -9.78
CA SER A 237 4.39 3.47 -9.21
C SER A 237 5.28 2.21 -9.31
N LEU A 238 5.92 1.80 -8.20
CA LEU A 238 6.61 0.50 -8.03
C LEU A 238 5.82 -0.67 -8.66
N GLY A 239 4.51 -0.74 -8.40
CA GLY A 239 3.65 -1.80 -8.93
C GLY A 239 3.58 -1.78 -10.45
N GLY A 240 3.69 -0.61 -11.09
CA GLY A 240 3.80 -0.50 -12.54
C GLY A 240 5.14 -1.05 -13.08
N GLY A 241 6.23 -0.86 -12.34
CA GLY A 241 7.54 -1.45 -12.66
C GLY A 241 7.54 -2.98 -12.53
N LEU A 242 6.95 -3.50 -11.45
CA LEU A 242 6.76 -4.95 -11.23
C LEU A 242 5.84 -5.56 -12.29
N ALA A 243 4.73 -4.89 -12.61
CA ALA A 243 3.80 -5.32 -13.66
C ALA A 243 4.49 -5.45 -15.03
N ALA A 244 5.39 -4.52 -15.37
CA ALA A 244 6.17 -4.59 -16.60
C ALA A 244 7.17 -5.77 -16.57
N HIS A 245 7.87 -5.99 -15.46
CA HIS A 245 8.79 -7.13 -15.33
C HIS A 245 8.07 -8.47 -15.38
N PHE A 246 6.91 -8.60 -14.75
CA PHE A 246 6.07 -9.79 -14.88
C PHE A 246 5.62 -10.02 -16.33
N ALA A 247 5.11 -8.99 -17.01
CA ALA A 247 4.71 -9.08 -18.41
C ALA A 247 5.88 -9.48 -19.32
N SER A 248 7.09 -8.98 -19.02
CA SER A 248 8.32 -9.38 -19.70
C SER A 248 8.64 -10.84 -19.43
N ALA A 249 8.64 -11.29 -18.18
CA ALA A 249 8.98 -12.66 -17.80
C ALA A 249 8.12 -13.67 -18.57
N VAL A 250 6.82 -13.42 -18.68
CA VAL A 250 5.90 -14.33 -19.39
C VAL A 250 5.95 -14.22 -20.93
N SER A 251 6.53 -13.17 -21.49
CA SER A 251 6.52 -12.91 -22.94
C SER A 251 7.90 -13.03 -23.61
N LEU A 252 8.97 -12.76 -22.84
CA LEU A 252 10.34 -12.64 -23.30
C LEU A 252 11.32 -13.52 -22.52
N GLY A 253 10.92 -13.98 -21.32
CA GLY A 253 11.70 -14.92 -20.53
C GLY A 253 11.82 -16.29 -21.20
N ASN A 254 12.76 -17.08 -20.70
CA ASN A 254 12.96 -18.49 -21.05
C ASN A 254 12.59 -19.40 -19.89
N GLU A 255 12.50 -18.83 -18.70
CA GLU A 255 12.46 -19.49 -17.41
C GLU A 255 11.49 -18.67 -16.55
N TYR A 256 10.68 -19.33 -15.74
CA TYR A 256 9.66 -18.62 -14.96
C TYR A 256 10.01 -18.54 -13.48
N SER A 257 11.01 -19.30 -13.01
CA SER A 257 11.63 -19.12 -11.69
C SER A 257 12.85 -20.04 -11.57
N LYS A 258 13.91 -19.56 -10.93
CA LYS A 258 15.01 -20.39 -10.42
C LYS A 258 14.68 -20.89 -9.02
N ILE A 259 14.75 -22.20 -8.83
CA ILE A 259 14.60 -22.88 -7.53
C ILE A 259 15.91 -23.59 -7.17
N ALA A 260 16.10 -23.96 -5.91
CA ALA A 260 17.33 -24.61 -5.45
C ALA A 260 17.61 -25.93 -6.18
N THR A 261 16.58 -26.56 -6.76
CA THR A 261 16.65 -27.82 -7.51
C THR A 261 16.71 -27.66 -9.02
N GLY A 262 16.75 -26.42 -9.56
CA GLY A 262 16.87 -26.16 -11.00
C GLY A 262 15.95 -25.03 -11.49
N VAL A 263 15.56 -25.11 -12.75
CA VAL A 263 14.71 -24.11 -13.41
C VAL A 263 13.27 -24.63 -13.47
N ARG A 264 12.30 -23.80 -13.08
CA ARG A 264 10.88 -24.10 -13.27
C ARG A 264 10.38 -23.47 -14.57
N GLN A 265 9.87 -24.32 -15.46
CA GLN A 265 9.15 -23.90 -16.66
C GLN A 265 7.70 -23.54 -16.34
N MET A 266 7.03 -22.81 -17.23
CA MET A 266 5.60 -22.55 -17.12
C MET A 266 4.89 -23.90 -17.13
N PRO A 267 3.93 -24.15 -16.22
CA PRO A 267 3.15 -25.38 -16.30
C PRO A 267 2.47 -25.51 -17.65
N ASP A 268 2.52 -26.69 -18.29
CA ASP A 268 1.91 -26.97 -19.60
C ASP A 268 0.45 -26.50 -19.68
N ILE A 269 -0.28 -26.62 -18.56
CA ILE A 269 -1.69 -26.21 -18.47
C ILE A 269 -1.90 -24.69 -18.64
N LEU A 270 -0.86 -23.89 -18.41
CA LEU A 270 -0.85 -22.43 -18.56
C LEU A 270 -0.14 -21.98 -19.84
N GLU A 271 0.70 -22.81 -20.46
CA GLU A 271 1.35 -22.46 -21.74
C GLU A 271 0.33 -22.17 -22.85
N SER A 272 -0.83 -22.83 -22.80
CA SER A 272 -1.92 -22.65 -23.75
C SER A 272 -2.75 -21.36 -23.57
N TRP A 273 -2.48 -20.59 -22.51
CA TRP A 273 -3.18 -19.33 -22.29
C TRP A 273 -2.77 -18.25 -23.31
N PRO A 274 -3.63 -17.25 -23.58
CA PRO A 274 -3.39 -16.25 -24.61
C PRO A 274 -2.40 -15.16 -24.15
N TRP A 275 -1.19 -15.56 -23.78
CA TRP A 275 -0.13 -14.64 -23.32
C TRP A 275 0.23 -13.59 -24.36
N GLU A 276 0.12 -13.91 -25.65
CA GLU A 276 0.34 -12.98 -26.75
C GLU A 276 -0.69 -11.84 -26.81
N ARG A 277 -1.81 -11.97 -26.08
CA ARG A 277 -2.86 -10.95 -25.95
C ARG A 277 -2.82 -10.22 -24.61
N LEU A 278 -1.80 -10.48 -23.80
CA LEU A 278 -1.62 -9.79 -22.53
C LEU A 278 -1.56 -8.28 -22.75
N SER A 279 -2.39 -7.56 -22.00
CA SER A 279 -2.46 -6.10 -22.03
C SER A 279 -1.91 -5.51 -20.74
N LEU A 280 -0.83 -4.73 -20.85
CA LEU A 280 -0.24 -4.00 -19.74
C LEU A 280 -0.72 -2.55 -19.73
N ILE A 281 -1.32 -2.10 -18.62
CA ILE A 281 -1.65 -0.69 -18.41
C ILE A 281 -1.06 -0.25 -17.08
N THR A 282 -0.15 0.72 -17.09
CA THR A 282 0.49 1.20 -15.85
C THR A 282 0.22 2.68 -15.61
N PHE A 283 0.28 3.09 -14.35
CA PHE A 283 0.00 4.46 -13.91
C PHE A 283 1.21 5.03 -13.18
N GLY A 284 1.83 6.08 -13.72
CA GLY A 284 3.03 6.69 -13.11
C GLY A 284 4.22 5.73 -12.99
N ALA A 285 4.32 4.72 -13.85
CA ALA A 285 5.38 3.71 -13.72
C ALA A 285 6.78 4.29 -14.01
N PRO A 286 7.82 3.85 -13.26
CA PRO A 286 9.21 4.17 -13.55
C PRO A 286 9.69 3.47 -14.82
N ALA A 287 10.89 3.83 -15.28
CA ALA A 287 11.62 3.07 -16.29
C ALA A 287 12.10 1.73 -15.71
N VAL A 288 12.29 0.73 -16.57
CA VAL A 288 12.33 -0.69 -16.14
C VAL A 288 13.48 -1.51 -16.73
N GLY A 289 14.25 -0.97 -17.65
CA GLY A 289 15.40 -1.68 -18.23
C GLY A 289 16.16 -0.78 -19.17
N ASP A 290 17.17 -1.30 -19.86
CA ASP A 290 17.90 -0.55 -20.87
C ASP A 290 17.13 -0.45 -22.20
N LYS A 291 17.79 0.15 -23.20
CA LYS A 291 17.22 0.35 -24.54
C LYS A 291 16.89 -0.97 -25.25
N ASP A 292 17.72 -1.99 -25.10
CA ASP A 292 17.53 -3.27 -25.79
C ASP A 292 16.38 -4.05 -25.15
N PHE A 293 16.29 -4.02 -23.82
CA PHE A 293 15.13 -4.50 -23.08
C PHE A 293 13.85 -3.81 -23.54
N ALA A 294 13.84 -2.48 -23.57
CA ALA A 294 12.65 -1.71 -23.95
C ALA A 294 12.22 -1.97 -25.40
N TYR A 295 13.17 -2.12 -26.32
CA TYR A 295 12.90 -2.48 -27.71
C TYR A 295 12.24 -3.86 -27.82
N ALA A 296 12.83 -4.87 -27.18
CA ALA A 296 12.28 -6.23 -27.19
C ALA A 296 10.89 -6.27 -26.55
N PHE A 297 10.71 -5.61 -25.40
CA PHE A 297 9.43 -5.52 -24.68
C PHE A 297 8.32 -4.97 -25.57
N ASN A 298 8.55 -3.80 -26.18
CA ASN A 298 7.56 -3.14 -27.04
C ASN A 298 7.24 -3.91 -28.32
N SER A 299 8.09 -4.88 -28.71
CA SER A 299 7.83 -5.76 -29.86
C SER A 299 6.88 -6.93 -29.56
N LYS A 300 6.65 -7.24 -28.28
CA LYS A 300 5.88 -8.42 -27.84
C LYS A 300 4.67 -8.10 -26.97
N VAL A 301 4.76 -7.07 -26.14
CA VAL A 301 3.72 -6.76 -25.15
C VAL A 301 2.95 -5.51 -25.57
N TYR A 302 1.63 -5.63 -25.64
CA TYR A 302 0.77 -4.46 -25.76
C TYR A 302 0.75 -3.68 -24.45
N ALA A 303 1.48 -2.57 -24.40
CA ALA A 303 1.62 -1.78 -23.18
C ALA A 303 1.23 -0.32 -23.38
N ARG A 304 0.49 0.23 -22.40
CA ARG A 304 0.21 1.66 -22.27
C ARG A 304 0.69 2.15 -20.91
N ARG A 305 1.40 3.27 -20.92
CA ARG A 305 1.90 3.94 -19.72
C ARG A 305 1.21 5.27 -19.56
N ILE A 306 0.34 5.37 -18.56
CA ILE A 306 -0.43 6.56 -18.24
C ILE A 306 0.40 7.45 -17.30
N VAL A 307 0.60 8.70 -17.68
CA VAL A 307 1.41 9.67 -16.93
C VAL A 307 0.65 10.97 -16.78
N LEU A 308 0.53 11.47 -15.55
CA LEU A 308 -0.09 12.75 -15.25
C LEU A 308 0.97 13.86 -15.18
N GLY A 309 0.78 14.93 -15.93
CA GLY A 309 1.62 16.13 -15.88
C GLY A 309 3.11 15.83 -16.00
N LEU A 310 3.87 16.36 -15.05
CA LEU A 310 5.32 16.18 -14.97
C LEU A 310 5.78 15.16 -13.94
N ASP A 311 4.92 14.19 -13.56
CA ASP A 311 5.17 13.16 -12.54
C ASP A 311 6.66 12.79 -12.37
N ALA A 312 7.20 13.10 -11.20
CA ALA A 312 8.63 12.98 -10.86
C ALA A 312 9.20 11.58 -11.09
N ILE A 313 8.40 10.53 -10.94
CA ILE A 313 8.83 9.13 -11.12
C ILE A 313 9.06 8.81 -12.60
N THR A 314 8.38 9.52 -13.49
CA THR A 314 8.41 9.25 -14.93
C THR A 314 9.40 10.14 -15.70
N THR A 315 9.93 11.19 -15.05
CA THR A 315 10.71 12.27 -15.71
C THR A 315 12.06 11.83 -16.32
N LYS A 316 12.31 12.30 -17.55
CA LYS A 316 13.48 11.94 -18.39
C LYS A 316 14.85 12.37 -17.84
N ARG A 317 14.91 13.39 -16.98
CA ARG A 317 16.20 13.93 -16.48
C ARG A 317 16.98 12.89 -15.66
N ARG A 318 16.25 12.07 -14.88
CA ARG A 318 16.84 11.01 -14.06
C ARG A 318 17.25 9.79 -14.90
N LEU A 319 16.45 9.47 -15.91
CA LEU A 319 16.66 8.35 -16.83
C LEU A 319 17.96 8.49 -17.64
N LYS A 320 18.29 9.70 -18.08
CA LYS A 320 19.52 9.96 -18.86
C LYS A 320 20.81 9.64 -18.09
N ILE A 321 20.80 9.80 -16.76
CA ILE A 321 21.96 9.48 -15.91
C ILE A 321 22.06 7.97 -15.70
N ALA A 322 20.93 7.32 -15.47
CA ALA A 322 20.86 5.89 -15.18
C ALA A 322 20.83 4.98 -16.41
N LYS A 323 20.70 5.53 -17.63
CA LYS A 323 20.55 4.79 -18.90
C LYS A 323 19.40 3.77 -18.90
N VAL A 324 18.38 4.03 -18.10
CA VAL A 324 17.13 3.24 -18.05
C VAL A 324 16.09 3.86 -18.99
N GLU A 325 15.28 3.01 -19.60
CA GLU A 325 14.28 3.33 -20.62
C GLU A 325 12.88 2.88 -20.17
N HIS A 326 11.90 3.63 -20.65
CA HIS A 326 10.48 3.32 -20.42
C HIS A 326 9.98 2.31 -21.45
N VAL A 327 8.96 1.55 -21.04
CA VAL A 327 8.21 0.65 -21.93
C VAL A 327 6.76 1.12 -22.11
N GLY A 328 6.14 0.65 -23.18
CA GLY A 328 4.76 0.95 -23.56
C GLY A 328 4.55 2.32 -24.20
N GLY A 329 3.41 2.44 -24.88
CA GLY A 329 2.94 3.69 -25.46
C GLY A 329 2.67 4.73 -24.38
N TYR A 330 3.27 5.91 -24.53
CA TYR A 330 3.12 7.01 -23.58
C TYR A 330 1.78 7.72 -23.77
N VAL A 331 0.94 7.70 -22.73
CA VAL A 331 -0.32 8.45 -22.68
C VAL A 331 -0.18 9.53 -21.63
N HIS A 332 -0.02 10.77 -22.09
CA HIS A 332 0.07 11.94 -21.23
C HIS A 332 -1.31 12.49 -20.92
N ILE A 333 -1.59 12.66 -19.63
CA ILE A 333 -2.76 13.35 -19.13
C ILE A 333 -2.30 14.72 -18.65
N PRO A 334 -2.82 15.83 -19.22
CA PRO A 334 -2.39 17.16 -18.80
C PRO A 334 -2.75 17.48 -17.34
N SER A 335 -1.85 18.16 -16.64
CA SER A 335 -2.02 18.64 -15.27
C SER A 335 -1.65 20.14 -15.14
N LYS A 336 -1.85 20.73 -13.95
CA LYS A 336 -1.44 22.12 -13.68
C LYS A 336 0.08 22.29 -13.74
N THR A 337 0.86 21.23 -13.50
CA THR A 337 2.33 21.31 -13.53
C THR A 337 2.86 21.53 -14.95
N ASP A 338 2.14 21.06 -15.98
CA ASP A 338 2.49 21.29 -17.38
C ASP A 338 2.47 22.79 -17.73
N THR A 339 1.48 23.52 -17.21
CA THR A 339 1.29 24.94 -17.55
C THR A 339 2.32 25.88 -16.92
N LYS A 340 2.95 25.49 -15.80
CA LYS A 340 3.95 26.33 -15.11
C LYS A 340 5.32 26.34 -15.83
N ASN A 341 5.59 25.36 -16.68
CA ASN A 341 6.88 25.23 -17.37
C ASN A 341 6.87 25.67 -18.84
N ASN A 342 5.69 26.04 -19.37
CA ASN A 342 5.55 26.59 -20.73
C ASN A 342 5.71 28.13 -20.79
N SER A 343 6.09 28.79 -19.69
CA SER A 343 6.71 30.12 -19.82
C SER A 343 8.15 29.90 -20.29
N ASP A 344 8.32 29.84 -21.61
CA ASP A 344 9.60 29.87 -22.32
C ASP A 344 10.49 30.98 -21.77
N THR A 345 11.44 30.63 -20.91
CA THR A 345 12.75 31.27 -20.71
C THR A 345 13.49 30.63 -19.53
N ASP A 346 14.67 30.12 -19.85
CA ASP A 346 15.81 29.86 -18.97
C ASP A 346 15.88 28.59 -18.08
N THR A 347 16.76 27.73 -18.60
CA THR A 347 17.40 26.49 -18.14
C THR A 347 18.08 26.49 -16.78
N ASN A 348 17.78 27.38 -15.82
CA ASN A 348 18.46 27.37 -14.51
C ASN A 348 17.58 27.66 -13.29
N ASN A 349 16.25 27.74 -13.43
CA ASN A 349 15.42 28.09 -12.28
C ASN A 349 15.21 26.87 -11.34
N SER A 350 15.94 26.89 -10.23
CA SER A 350 15.89 25.92 -9.11
C SER A 350 14.59 25.96 -8.30
N ASN A 351 13.60 26.75 -8.72
CA ASN A 351 12.29 26.88 -8.08
C ASN A 351 11.23 26.01 -8.77
N ILE A 352 11.60 24.80 -9.20
CA ILE A 352 10.60 23.77 -9.45
C ILE A 352 9.94 23.52 -8.11
N ASP A 353 8.65 23.86 -8.01
CA ASP A 353 7.80 23.49 -6.87
C ASP A 353 7.74 21.96 -6.81
N GLU A 354 8.72 21.36 -6.12
CA GLU A 354 8.86 19.90 -5.98
C GLU A 354 7.53 19.32 -5.51
N SER A 355 6.80 20.02 -4.63
CA SER A 355 5.51 19.56 -4.11
C SER A 355 4.46 19.34 -5.20
N GLY A 356 4.43 20.21 -6.22
CA GLY A 356 3.48 20.10 -7.34
C GLY A 356 3.73 18.87 -8.20
N ILE A 357 5.00 18.53 -8.45
CA ILE A 357 5.36 17.40 -9.32
C ILE A 357 5.09 16.05 -8.64
N PHE A 358 5.33 15.94 -7.34
CA PHE A 358 5.01 14.70 -6.61
C PHE A 358 3.51 14.52 -6.40
N ASN A 359 2.74 15.61 -6.34
CA ASN A 359 1.28 15.52 -6.32
C ASN A 359 0.71 14.86 -7.57
N ASP A 360 1.32 15.04 -8.75
CA ASP A 360 0.85 14.37 -9.97
C ASP A 360 1.07 12.84 -9.93
N HIS A 361 1.98 12.35 -9.08
CA HIS A 361 2.19 10.93 -8.89
C HIS A 361 1.13 10.27 -7.99
N GLU A 362 0.36 11.06 -7.23
CA GLU A 362 -0.65 10.53 -6.30
C GLU A 362 -1.75 9.75 -7.06
N PRO A 363 -2.07 8.50 -6.66
CA PRO A 363 -3.07 7.66 -7.34
C PRO A 363 -4.42 8.36 -7.53
N MET A 364 -4.83 9.14 -6.53
CA MET A 364 -6.09 9.88 -6.52
C MET A 364 -6.13 10.94 -7.63
N ASN A 365 -5.01 11.65 -7.84
CA ASN A 365 -4.92 12.71 -8.84
C ASN A 365 -4.91 12.12 -10.24
N ILE A 366 -4.13 11.05 -10.46
CA ILE A 366 -4.10 10.31 -11.73
C ILE A 366 -5.50 9.87 -12.12
N ARG A 367 -6.23 9.18 -11.23
CA ARG A 367 -7.58 8.70 -11.54
C ARG A 367 -8.58 9.81 -11.77
N THR A 368 -8.60 10.84 -10.91
CA THR A 368 -9.50 11.98 -11.08
C THR A 368 -9.32 12.61 -12.46
N LYS A 369 -8.06 12.79 -12.87
CA LYS A 369 -7.73 13.37 -14.17
C LYS A 369 -8.03 12.44 -15.34
N LEU A 370 -7.84 11.13 -15.18
CA LEU A 370 -8.21 10.13 -16.17
C LEU A 370 -9.73 10.11 -16.41
N ILE A 371 -10.55 10.15 -15.37
CA ILE A 371 -12.02 10.23 -15.49
C ILE A 371 -12.42 11.51 -16.22
N GLN A 372 -11.88 12.67 -15.78
CA GLN A 372 -12.14 13.96 -16.42
C GLN A 372 -11.70 13.98 -17.89
N TRP A 373 -10.62 13.28 -18.23
CA TRP A 373 -10.11 13.18 -19.58
C TRP A 373 -10.98 12.26 -20.45
N ALA A 374 -11.39 11.11 -19.92
CA ALA A 374 -12.29 10.17 -20.61
C ALA A 374 -13.68 10.76 -20.86
N GLN A 375 -14.24 11.52 -19.91
CA GLN A 375 -15.52 12.23 -20.07
C GLN A 375 -15.51 13.25 -21.21
N LYS A 376 -14.34 13.75 -21.64
CA LYS A 376 -14.22 14.66 -22.79
C LYS A 376 -14.28 13.94 -24.13
N TRP A 377 -14.10 12.62 -24.15
CA TRP A 377 -14.08 11.80 -25.37
C TRP A 377 -15.47 11.27 -25.73
N GLU A 378 -16.38 11.19 -24.77
CA GLU A 378 -17.76 10.81 -25.05
C GLU A 378 -18.50 11.99 -25.69
N VAL A 379 -19.05 11.73 -26.88
CA VAL A 379 -19.83 12.68 -27.67
C VAL A 379 -21.07 13.09 -26.87
N THR A 380 -21.35 14.40 -26.88
CA THR A 380 -22.36 15.09 -26.08
C THR A 380 -23.75 14.43 -26.11
N PRO A 381 -24.46 14.32 -24.96
CA PRO A 381 -24.05 14.75 -23.62
C PRO A 381 -23.01 13.80 -23.01
N PRO A 382 -22.15 14.26 -22.08
CA PRO A 382 -21.23 13.37 -21.38
C PRO A 382 -22.06 12.30 -20.68
N ALA A 383 -22.04 11.09 -21.21
CA ALA A 383 -22.65 9.97 -20.51
C ALA A 383 -21.83 9.75 -19.23
N THR A 384 -22.49 9.33 -18.17
CA THR A 384 -21.78 8.70 -17.06
C THR A 384 -20.98 7.55 -17.65
N LEU A 385 -19.65 7.57 -17.55
CA LEU A 385 -18.80 6.46 -17.98
C LEU A 385 -19.38 5.18 -17.36
N PRO A 386 -19.85 4.20 -18.16
CA PRO A 386 -20.45 2.99 -17.64
C PRO A 386 -19.52 2.32 -16.64
N ASP A 387 -20.08 1.89 -15.50
CA ASP A 387 -19.35 1.18 -14.44
C ASP A 387 -18.19 1.94 -13.78
N VAL A 388 -18.05 3.26 -14.04
CA VAL A 388 -17.16 4.13 -13.27
C VAL A 388 -17.98 4.81 -12.17
N PRO A 389 -17.71 4.51 -10.88
CA PRO A 389 -18.43 5.15 -9.78
C PRO A 389 -18.29 6.67 -9.81
N GLU A 390 -19.41 7.38 -9.67
CA GLU A 390 -19.45 8.84 -9.57
C GLU A 390 -18.69 9.35 -8.34
N ASN A 391 -18.83 8.63 -7.22
CA ASN A 391 -18.10 8.92 -5.99
C ASN A 391 -16.70 8.29 -6.06
N PRO A 392 -15.63 9.05 -5.74
CA PRO A 392 -14.30 8.47 -5.68
C PRO A 392 -14.26 7.36 -4.63
N PRO A 393 -13.57 6.23 -4.90
CA PRO A 393 -13.36 5.17 -3.93
C PRO A 393 -12.38 5.58 -2.81
N TRP A 394 -12.21 6.87 -2.56
CA TRP A 394 -11.38 7.38 -1.49
C TRP A 394 -11.92 8.66 -0.90
N GLN A 395 -11.56 8.92 0.35
CA GLN A 395 -11.85 10.15 1.06
C GLN A 395 -10.61 10.65 1.79
N LYS A 396 -10.40 11.97 1.78
CA LYS A 396 -9.35 12.63 2.55
C LYS A 396 -10.01 13.35 3.72
N LEU A 397 -9.62 12.97 4.93
CA LEU A 397 -10.25 13.44 6.16
C LEU A 397 -9.20 14.13 7.03
N ASP A 398 -9.47 15.37 7.43
CA ASP A 398 -8.54 16.17 8.24
C ASP A 398 -8.28 15.55 9.61
N HIS A 399 -9.33 14.97 10.20
CA HIS A 399 -9.28 14.36 11.51
C HIS A 399 -9.78 12.92 11.48
N PHE A 400 -9.34 12.13 12.46
CA PHE A 400 -9.81 10.76 12.56
C PHE A 400 -11.27 10.68 13.01
N GLU A 401 -11.77 11.62 13.82
CA GLU A 401 -13.21 11.63 14.16
C GLU A 401 -14.10 11.64 12.92
N ASN A 402 -13.69 12.33 11.86
CA ASN A 402 -14.42 12.32 10.59
C ASN A 402 -14.49 10.92 9.96
N VAL A 403 -13.51 10.04 10.23
CA VAL A 403 -13.57 8.63 9.83
C VAL A 403 -14.70 7.93 10.59
N LEU A 404 -14.86 8.22 11.88
CA LEU A 404 -15.95 7.70 12.70
C LEU A 404 -17.31 8.24 12.28
N ASP A 405 -17.36 9.50 11.83
CA ASP A 405 -18.57 10.17 11.36
C ASP A 405 -19.10 9.55 10.07
N MET A 406 -18.22 9.05 9.19
CA MET A 406 -18.63 8.21 8.06
C MET A 406 -19.47 6.99 8.49
N PHE A 407 -19.38 6.58 9.75
CA PHE A 407 -20.07 5.40 10.30
C PHE A 407 -21.28 5.74 11.17
N GLN A 408 -21.53 7.01 11.48
CA GLN A 408 -22.58 7.42 12.44
C GLN A 408 -24.00 7.05 12.01
N ASN A 409 -24.26 6.89 10.71
CA ASN A 409 -25.58 6.51 10.19
C ASN A 409 -25.94 5.02 10.42
N ASN A 410 -25.02 4.19 10.91
CA ASN A 410 -25.21 2.75 11.06
C ASN A 410 -24.48 2.24 12.32
N ASN A 411 -25.07 2.35 13.51
CA ASN A 411 -24.58 1.82 14.80
C ASN A 411 -23.02 1.69 14.89
N PRO A 412 -22.31 2.76 15.31
CA PRO A 412 -20.85 2.90 15.22
C PRO A 412 -20.05 1.72 15.78
N LYS A 413 -20.55 1.08 16.85
CA LYS A 413 -19.88 -0.06 17.46
C LYS A 413 -19.83 -1.27 16.53
N SER A 414 -20.97 -1.63 15.95
CA SER A 414 -21.05 -2.79 15.06
C SER A 414 -20.10 -2.66 13.88
N ILE A 415 -19.95 -1.43 13.36
CA ILE A 415 -19.07 -1.13 12.23
C ILE A 415 -17.60 -1.11 12.66
N VAL A 416 -17.24 -0.40 13.73
CA VAL A 416 -15.84 -0.34 14.19
C VAL A 416 -15.35 -1.74 14.59
N GLN A 417 -16.16 -2.55 15.28
CA GLN A 417 -15.82 -3.94 15.59
C GLN A 417 -15.73 -4.81 14.31
N LYS A 418 -16.68 -4.67 13.39
CA LYS A 418 -16.67 -5.37 12.10
C LYS A 418 -15.43 -5.03 11.27
N TRP A 419 -14.98 -3.78 11.31
CA TRP A 419 -13.95 -3.24 10.40
C TRP A 419 -12.55 -3.33 11.00
N LEU A 420 -12.38 -3.06 12.30
CA LEU A 420 -11.08 -3.17 12.97
C LEU A 420 -10.79 -4.58 13.49
N GLY A 421 -11.81 -5.43 13.62
CA GLY A 421 -11.70 -6.82 14.06
C GLY A 421 -11.70 -6.97 15.58
N THR A 422 -11.97 -8.20 16.04
CA THR A 422 -12.25 -8.47 17.46
C THR A 422 -11.05 -8.31 18.41
N ASN A 423 -9.84 -8.26 17.85
CA ASN A 423 -8.58 -8.18 18.59
C ASN A 423 -7.99 -6.77 18.62
N PHE A 424 -8.75 -5.75 18.20
CA PHE A 424 -8.24 -4.38 18.06
C PHE A 424 -7.61 -3.85 19.36
N SER A 425 -8.31 -3.94 20.50
CA SER A 425 -7.81 -3.46 21.80
C SER A 425 -6.50 -4.14 22.21
N GLN A 426 -6.38 -5.44 21.97
CA GLN A 426 -5.15 -6.20 22.24
C GLN A 426 -4.00 -5.73 21.34
N ASN A 427 -4.26 -5.60 20.04
CA ASN A 427 -3.27 -5.11 19.07
C ASN A 427 -2.81 -3.68 19.40
N LEU A 428 -3.73 -2.83 19.86
CA LEU A 428 -3.39 -1.48 20.28
C LEU A 428 -2.50 -1.48 21.52
N ARG A 429 -2.80 -2.30 22.54
CA ARG A 429 -1.94 -2.45 23.72
C ARG A 429 -0.54 -2.90 23.33
N ILE A 430 -0.42 -3.90 22.44
CA ILE A 430 0.86 -4.37 21.92
C ILE A 430 1.63 -3.22 21.29
N TYR A 431 0.98 -2.44 20.43
CA TYR A 431 1.56 -1.26 19.81
C TYR A 431 2.05 -0.23 20.86
N LEU A 432 1.20 0.14 21.82
CA LEU A 432 1.55 1.11 22.86
C LEU A 432 2.70 0.62 23.75
N ASN A 433 2.79 -0.68 24.02
CA ASN A 433 3.91 -1.29 24.74
C ASN A 433 5.23 -1.23 23.95
N TYR A 434 5.19 -1.14 22.62
CA TYR A 434 6.37 -0.87 21.79
C TYR A 434 6.71 0.62 21.73
N LEU A 435 5.70 1.47 21.86
CA LEU A 435 5.87 2.92 21.84
C LEU A 435 6.55 3.44 23.13
N ILE A 436 6.20 2.91 24.32
CA ILE A 436 6.71 3.41 25.61
C ILE A 436 8.24 3.54 25.62
N PRO A 437 9.04 2.47 25.38
CA PRO A 437 10.50 2.55 25.54
C PRO A 437 11.14 3.57 24.60
N THR A 438 10.53 3.77 23.42
CA THR A 438 10.96 4.79 22.45
C THR A 438 10.74 6.20 23.01
N LEU A 439 9.58 6.43 23.62
CA LEU A 439 9.28 7.72 24.26
C LEU A 439 10.20 7.95 25.46
N GLU A 440 10.50 6.93 26.27
CA GLU A 440 11.46 6.99 27.38
C GLU A 440 12.85 7.41 26.93
N LYS A 441 13.42 6.74 25.91
CA LYS A 441 14.72 7.11 25.33
C LYS A 441 14.72 8.54 24.80
N SER A 442 13.60 9.02 24.24
CA SER A 442 13.48 10.40 23.76
C SER A 442 13.41 11.46 24.88
N THR A 443 13.11 11.06 26.11
CA THR A 443 13.10 11.93 27.31
C THR A 443 14.46 12.04 27.99
N SER A 444 15.35 11.07 27.78
CA SER A 444 16.69 11.02 28.37
C SER A 444 17.76 11.76 27.57
N TYR A 445 17.47 12.23 26.35
CA TYR A 445 18.38 13.10 25.61
C TYR A 445 18.34 14.52 26.19
N THR A 446 19.34 14.85 27.01
CA THR A 446 19.67 16.22 27.42
C THR A 446 20.11 16.99 26.18
N VAL A 447 19.26 17.89 25.67
CA VAL A 447 19.69 18.87 24.67
C VAL A 447 20.50 19.92 25.44
N THR A 448 21.81 19.75 25.45
CA THR A 448 22.72 20.83 25.85
C THR A 448 22.42 22.00 24.92
N VAL A 449 22.05 23.14 25.49
CA VAL A 449 21.64 24.40 24.83
C VAL A 449 20.13 24.52 24.52
N GLY A 450 19.37 25.04 25.50
CA GLY A 450 18.39 26.10 25.23
C GLY A 450 16.89 25.78 25.07
N THR A 451 16.40 24.55 25.26
CA THR A 451 14.93 24.30 25.21
C THR A 451 14.39 23.30 26.24
N ASN A 452 14.26 23.72 27.51
CA ASN A 452 13.57 22.96 28.57
C ASN A 452 12.15 22.51 28.18
N THR A 453 11.47 23.28 27.32
CA THR A 453 10.10 23.00 26.83
C THR A 453 9.97 21.69 26.04
N LYS A 454 11.01 21.23 25.35
CA LYS A 454 10.95 19.98 24.55
C LYS A 454 11.04 18.72 25.41
N GLN A 455 11.88 18.75 26.45
CA GLN A 455 12.04 17.62 27.37
C GLN A 455 10.78 17.43 28.22
N GLU A 456 10.22 18.52 28.74
CA GLU A 456 8.95 18.51 29.45
C GLU A 456 7.80 17.96 28.59
N THR A 457 7.74 18.33 27.31
CA THR A 457 6.72 17.81 26.37
C THR A 457 6.85 16.29 26.18
N ASN A 458 8.06 15.76 26.09
CA ASN A 458 8.29 14.32 25.96
C ASN A 458 7.96 13.58 27.26
N ILE A 459 8.37 14.11 28.43
CA ILE A 459 8.09 13.50 29.74
C ILE A 459 6.58 13.48 30.00
N ARG A 460 5.87 14.57 29.66
CA ARG A 460 4.40 14.61 29.69
C ARG A 460 3.79 13.57 28.75
N SER A 461 4.28 13.43 27.52
CA SER A 461 3.78 12.42 26.57
C SER A 461 3.98 11.00 27.09
N LEU A 462 5.14 10.72 27.67
CA LEU A 462 5.49 9.42 28.25
C LEU A 462 4.61 9.05 29.46
N ASN A 463 4.50 9.95 30.45
CA ASN A 463 3.66 9.73 31.63
C ASN A 463 2.19 9.51 31.24
N LYS A 464 1.74 10.16 30.17
CA LYS A 464 0.40 9.98 29.62
C LYS A 464 0.21 8.64 28.90
N VAL A 465 1.18 8.14 28.13
CA VAL A 465 1.10 6.78 27.54
C VAL A 465 1.09 5.71 28.63
N LYS A 466 1.90 5.87 29.67
CA LYS A 466 1.89 4.98 30.85
C LYS A 466 0.54 5.00 31.55
N LEU A 467 -0.06 6.18 31.73
CA LEU A 467 -1.40 6.34 32.28
C LEU A 467 -2.48 5.66 31.41
N ILE A 468 -2.41 5.81 30.09
CA ILE A 468 -3.30 5.13 29.15
C ILE A 468 -3.17 3.61 29.36
N LEU A 469 -1.96 3.05 29.25
CA LEU A 469 -1.76 1.61 29.38
C LEU A 469 -2.17 1.02 30.73
N SER A 470 -1.95 1.74 31.83
CA SER A 470 -2.45 1.34 33.16
C SER A 470 -3.97 1.35 33.25
N ASN A 471 -4.64 2.21 32.48
CA ASN A 471 -6.09 2.34 32.50
C ASN A 471 -6.81 1.49 31.45
N ILE A 472 -6.16 1.09 30.34
CA ILE A 472 -6.77 0.09 29.42
C ILE A 472 -7.04 -1.21 30.22
N ALA A 473 -6.30 -1.50 31.31
CA ALA A 473 -6.56 -2.65 32.19
C ALA A 473 -7.74 -2.48 33.19
N MET A 474 -8.36 -1.30 33.34
CA MET A 474 -9.40 -1.07 34.36
C MET A 474 -10.45 -0.05 33.90
N THR A 475 -11.69 -0.46 33.73
CA THR A 475 -12.85 0.44 33.59
C THR A 475 -13.46 0.75 34.96
N PRO A 476 -13.76 2.04 35.23
CA PRO A 476 -15.04 2.64 34.82
C PRO A 476 -14.94 4.01 34.09
N ASP A 477 -16.04 4.39 33.43
CA ASP A 477 -16.25 5.51 32.48
C ASP A 477 -15.64 6.87 32.85
N GLU A 478 -15.63 7.26 34.13
CA GLU A 478 -15.10 8.57 34.56
C GLU A 478 -13.58 8.73 34.32
N LYS A 479 -12.83 7.62 34.25
CA LYS A 479 -11.39 7.66 33.97
C LYS A 479 -11.10 7.92 32.50
N LEU A 480 -11.98 7.49 31.58
CA LEU A 480 -11.81 7.69 30.14
C LEU A 480 -12.03 9.14 29.73
N THR A 481 -13.06 9.81 30.28
CA THR A 481 -13.29 11.25 30.06
C THR A 481 -12.11 12.08 30.56
N LYS A 482 -11.54 11.75 31.73
CA LYS A 482 -10.32 12.41 32.24
C LYS A 482 -9.10 12.14 31.35
N ILE A 483 -8.90 10.91 30.88
CA ILE A 483 -7.83 10.59 29.92
C ILE A 483 -7.99 11.41 28.64
N PHE A 484 -9.22 11.55 28.15
CA PHE A 484 -9.53 12.30 26.93
C PHE A 484 -9.34 13.82 27.09
N GLU A 485 -9.84 14.41 28.18
CA GLU A 485 -9.61 15.81 28.53
C GLU A 485 -8.11 16.12 28.72
N GLU A 486 -7.35 15.19 29.32
CA GLU A 486 -5.90 15.32 29.48
C GLU A 486 -5.12 15.12 28.18
N LEU A 487 -5.62 14.29 27.25
CA LEU A 487 -5.09 14.17 25.90
C LEU A 487 -5.36 15.44 25.09
N ASN A 488 -6.53 16.07 25.24
CA ASN A 488 -6.88 17.32 24.55
C ASN A 488 -6.01 18.52 24.96
N LYS A 489 -5.47 18.50 26.18
CA LYS A 489 -4.48 19.49 26.65
C LYS A 489 -3.07 19.30 26.07
N ILE A 490 -2.81 18.27 25.27
CA ILE A 490 -1.51 18.03 24.63
C ILE A 490 -1.38 18.90 23.36
N THR A 491 -0.43 19.82 23.36
CA THR A 491 -0.12 20.73 22.23
C THR A 491 0.91 20.19 21.25
N SER A 492 1.50 19.00 21.49
CA SER A 492 2.35 18.35 20.49
C SER A 492 1.49 17.72 19.40
N LYS A 493 1.12 18.54 18.39
CA LYS A 493 0.23 18.19 17.27
C LYS A 493 0.37 16.73 16.82
N ASN A 494 1.59 16.23 16.62
CA ASN A 494 1.79 14.96 15.92
C ASN A 494 1.58 13.68 16.78
N ILE A 495 2.11 13.63 18.01
CA ILE A 495 1.98 12.44 18.88
C ILE A 495 0.68 12.50 19.67
N GLY A 496 0.24 13.70 20.06
CA GLY A 496 -1.04 13.93 20.73
C GLY A 496 -2.22 13.50 19.87
N GLU A 497 -2.25 13.86 18.59
CA GLU A 497 -3.28 13.39 17.64
C GLU A 497 -3.31 11.86 17.51
N TYR A 498 -2.14 11.23 17.48
CA TYR A 498 -2.04 9.78 17.30
C TYR A 498 -2.46 8.99 18.55
N LEU A 499 -2.04 9.43 19.74
CA LEU A 499 -2.48 8.80 20.99
C LEU A 499 -3.95 9.05 21.27
N LYS A 500 -4.47 10.24 20.92
CA LYS A 500 -5.92 10.52 20.90
C LYS A 500 -6.64 9.52 20.01
N PHE A 501 -6.18 9.34 18.78
CA PHE A 501 -6.73 8.37 17.83
C PHE A 501 -6.81 6.95 18.41
N CYS A 502 -5.70 6.43 18.92
CA CYS A 502 -5.62 5.11 19.53
C CYS A 502 -6.62 4.93 20.68
N VAL A 503 -6.71 5.92 21.57
CA VAL A 503 -7.60 5.88 22.73
C VAL A 503 -9.06 6.00 22.32
N ILE A 504 -9.41 6.90 21.39
CA ILE A 504 -10.79 7.03 20.88
C ILE A 504 -11.25 5.68 20.31
N LEU A 505 -10.41 5.02 19.51
CA LEU A 505 -10.76 3.73 18.94
C LEU A 505 -10.99 2.64 19.98
N ASP A 506 -10.12 2.56 21.00
CA ASP A 506 -10.28 1.57 22.07
C ASP A 506 -11.56 1.83 22.89
N VAL A 507 -11.87 3.09 23.16
CA VAL A 507 -13.11 3.51 23.85
C VAL A 507 -14.34 3.12 23.05
N VAL A 508 -14.42 3.53 21.78
CA VAL A 508 -15.54 3.21 20.87
C VAL A 508 -15.71 1.70 20.73
N TYR A 509 -14.60 0.97 20.66
CA TYR A 509 -14.59 -0.48 20.54
C TYR A 509 -15.09 -1.19 21.82
N ASN A 510 -14.71 -0.73 23.01
CA ASN A 510 -15.00 -1.40 24.28
C ASN A 510 -16.33 -0.95 24.95
N HIS A 511 -16.81 0.29 24.79
CA HIS A 511 -17.81 0.88 25.71
C HIS A 511 -19.27 0.96 25.24
N ASN A 512 -19.63 0.45 24.05
CA ASN A 512 -21.01 0.50 23.56
C ASN A 512 -21.80 -0.82 23.74
N ASN A 513 -21.52 -1.63 24.77
CA ASN A 513 -22.40 -2.76 25.13
C ASN A 513 -23.49 -2.26 26.08
N ASN A 514 -24.75 -2.34 25.65
CA ASN A 514 -25.93 -2.17 26.48
C ASN A 514 -25.95 -3.23 27.60
N GLN A 515 -25.23 -2.95 28.69
CA GLN A 515 -25.62 -3.20 30.08
C GLN A 515 -24.83 -2.22 30.96
N LEU A 516 -25.01 -0.92 30.72
CA LEU A 516 -24.93 0.02 31.84
C LEU A 516 -26.24 -0.13 32.61
N PRO A 517 -26.21 -0.44 33.92
CA PRO A 517 -27.44 -0.53 34.70
C PRO A 517 -28.22 0.79 34.55
N ASN A 518 -29.51 0.69 34.24
CA ASN A 518 -30.43 1.80 33.95
C ASN A 518 -30.14 3.06 34.77
N LEU A 519 -29.34 3.96 34.19
CA LEU A 519 -29.17 5.33 34.67
C LEU A 519 -29.59 6.25 33.52
N PRO A 520 -30.60 7.10 33.73
CA PRO A 520 -31.02 8.05 32.73
C PRO A 520 -29.89 9.08 32.57
N ASN A 521 -29.32 9.19 31.36
CA ASN A 521 -28.56 10.35 30.80
C ASN A 521 -27.20 10.07 30.10
N ASN A 522 -26.73 8.82 29.94
CA ASN A 522 -25.41 8.61 29.29
C ASN A 522 -25.35 8.89 27.78
N GLN A 523 -26.49 8.95 27.07
CA GLN A 523 -26.52 9.38 25.67
C GLN A 523 -26.07 10.85 25.52
N THR A 524 -26.40 11.69 26.48
CA THR A 524 -26.05 13.11 26.49
C THR A 524 -24.56 13.33 26.73
N GLU A 525 -23.91 12.51 27.57
CA GLU A 525 -22.48 12.61 27.87
C GLU A 525 -21.63 12.11 26.68
N VAL A 526 -22.03 11.01 26.03
CA VAL A 526 -21.41 10.53 24.79
C VAL A 526 -21.59 11.55 23.67
N ASN A 527 -22.79 12.09 23.49
CA ASN A 527 -23.03 13.17 22.53
C ASN A 527 -22.27 14.45 22.90
N ARG A 528 -22.09 14.76 24.19
CA ARG A 528 -21.30 15.91 24.66
C ARG A 528 -19.80 15.72 24.40
N ILE A 529 -19.29 14.50 24.51
CA ILE A 529 -17.91 14.15 24.14
C ILE A 529 -17.76 14.21 22.62
N MET A 530 -18.68 13.62 21.85
CA MET A 530 -18.68 13.67 20.39
C MET A 530 -18.92 15.07 19.80
N ASN A 531 -19.62 15.96 20.52
CA ASN A 531 -19.81 17.37 20.12
C ASN A 531 -18.68 18.31 20.62
N LYS A 532 -17.78 17.83 21.49
CA LYS A 532 -16.58 18.56 21.95
C LYS A 532 -15.32 18.12 21.21
N ILE A 533 -15.33 16.90 20.69
CA ILE A 533 -14.52 16.45 19.55
C ILE A 533 -14.98 17.25 18.34
#